data_AF-A0AB34P7A6-F1
#
_entry.id   AF-A0AB34P7A6-F1
#
_cell.length_a   1.000
_cell.length_b   1.000
_cell.length_c   1.000
_cell.angle_alpha   90.00
_cell.angle_beta   90.00
_cell.angle_gamma   90.00
#
_symmetry.space_group_name_H-M   'P 1'
#
loop_
_entity.id
_entity.type
_entity.pdbx_description
1 polymer ?
#
loop_
_entity_poly.entity_id
_entity_poly.type
_entity_poly.pdbx_seq_one_letter_code
_entity_poly.pdbx_strand_id
1 'polypeptide(L)'
;MALAISKENMNQNAEKAGQWFDRVRSLQITRKLTMMAMIALAVAAGLAVFFWSQKPGYQALYTGLDEKGNAEAADLLRTAQIPFKIDQGTGAISVPQDRLYDARLKLAGSGLTGKETGGGFELMEKDPGFGVSQFVENARYQHALETELSRTIGTLRPVREARVHLAIPKPSAFTRQRDVASASVVLELRGGQGLERNQVDAIVNLVASSIPDMTPERVTVVDQSGRMLSIADPNSDAAQHAAQFEQVRRQESSYNQRIRELLEPMTGTGRVNPEVSVDMDFSVVEEARELYNGEPAKLRSEQVSDTSTSATGPQGPPGATSNSPGQPPAPAVAGAPGAPAAANGQAAAPAAPTESSKSATRNYELDRTLQHTRQPAGRIKRVSVAVLLDNVPRPGAKGKMVEQPLTAAELTRIEGLVKQAVGFDAARGDTVSVMNAPFVREAVAGEEGPKWWEDPRVQNGLRLLVGAVVVLALLFGVVRPTLRQLTGVTAVKDKQAKAGNDGTPQSADVRMVDEDDDLMPRLEEDTAQIGQDKKTPIALPDAYEERMRVAREAVKADSKRVAQVVKGWVASEA
;
A
#
# COMPACT_ATOMS: atom_id res chain seq x y z
N MET A 1 36.65 -32.13 35.43
CA MET A 1 37.59 -32.36 36.55
C MET A 1 36.80 -32.37 37.84
N ALA A 2 37.01 -33.34 38.74
CA ALA A 2 36.28 -33.40 40.00
C ALA A 2 37.02 -32.60 41.09
N LEU A 3 36.37 -31.57 41.65
CA LEU A 3 36.90 -30.82 42.78
C LEU A 3 36.60 -31.58 44.08
N ALA A 4 37.59 -32.35 44.55
CA ALA A 4 37.55 -33.01 45.85
C ALA A 4 37.72 -31.97 46.97
N ILE A 5 36.61 -31.37 47.41
CA ILE A 5 36.59 -30.44 48.55
C ILE A 5 36.86 -31.23 49.84
N SER A 6 38.07 -31.09 50.38
CA SER A 6 38.51 -31.80 51.58
C SER A 6 37.74 -31.36 52.84
N LYS A 7 37.32 -32.34 53.65
CA LYS A 7 36.61 -32.07 54.91
C LYS A 7 37.47 -31.29 55.92
N GLU A 8 38.80 -31.47 55.92
CA GLU A 8 39.77 -30.61 56.60
C GLU A 8 39.45 -29.11 56.51
N ASN A 9 39.22 -28.62 55.29
CA ASN A 9 39.03 -27.19 55.02
C ASN A 9 37.65 -26.69 55.50
N MET A 10 36.66 -27.57 55.62
CA MET A 10 35.39 -27.22 56.26
C MET A 10 35.54 -27.16 57.79
N ASN A 11 36.17 -28.15 58.42
CA ASN A 11 36.37 -28.14 59.87
C ASN A 11 37.22 -26.97 60.34
N GLN A 12 38.37 -26.69 59.70
CA GLN A 12 39.18 -25.53 60.09
C GLN A 12 38.44 -24.19 59.93
N ASN A 13 37.52 -24.07 58.97
CA ASN A 13 36.71 -22.87 58.81
C ASN A 13 35.54 -22.82 59.82
N ALA A 14 34.98 -23.96 60.20
CA ALA A 14 34.00 -24.07 61.28
C ALA A 14 34.61 -23.71 62.65
N GLU A 15 35.84 -24.16 62.94
CA GLU A 15 36.58 -23.79 64.15
C GLU A 15 36.92 -22.29 64.17
N LYS A 16 37.37 -21.72 63.04
CA LYS A 16 37.61 -20.27 62.91
C LYS A 16 36.32 -19.46 63.05
N ALA A 17 35.17 -20.01 62.64
CA ALA A 17 33.86 -19.40 62.89
C ALA A 17 33.43 -19.50 64.37
N GLY A 18 33.62 -20.65 65.02
CA GLY A 18 33.36 -20.82 66.46
C GLY A 18 34.18 -19.88 67.32
N GLN A 19 35.50 -19.81 67.05
CA GLN A 19 36.40 -18.85 67.71
C GLN A 19 36.05 -17.38 67.42
N TRP A 20 35.40 -17.09 66.29
CA TRP A 20 34.84 -15.76 66.02
C TRP A 20 33.62 -15.49 66.91
N PHE A 21 32.66 -16.42 67.02
CA PHE A 21 31.48 -16.27 67.89
C PHE A 21 31.85 -16.00 69.36
N ASP A 22 32.81 -16.73 69.93
CA ASP A 22 33.23 -16.50 71.33
C ASP A 22 34.06 -15.23 71.52
N ARG A 23 34.93 -14.86 70.56
CA ARG A 23 35.68 -13.59 70.62
C ARG A 23 34.78 -12.37 70.41
N VAL A 24 33.68 -12.55 69.68
CA VAL A 24 32.55 -11.61 69.59
C VAL A 24 31.75 -11.57 70.90
N ARG A 25 31.76 -12.64 71.70
CA ARG A 25 31.10 -12.71 73.03
C ARG A 25 31.85 -11.95 74.12
N SER A 26 33.18 -11.80 74.02
CA SER A 26 34.03 -11.15 75.02
C SER A 26 34.27 -9.64 74.83
N LEU A 27 33.67 -9.00 73.82
CA LEU A 27 33.70 -7.54 73.65
C LEU A 27 32.47 -6.89 74.33
N GLN A 28 32.69 -5.74 74.97
CA GLN A 28 31.65 -4.98 75.68
C GLN A 28 30.39 -4.80 74.81
N ILE A 29 29.22 -5.08 75.40
CA ILE A 29 27.92 -5.14 74.71
C ILE A 29 27.63 -3.83 73.94
N THR A 30 28.01 -2.68 74.49
CA THR A 30 27.93 -1.37 73.84
C THR A 30 28.68 -1.29 72.51
N ARG A 31 29.94 -1.76 72.46
CA ARG A 31 30.77 -1.76 71.24
C ARG A 31 30.24 -2.72 70.18
N LYS A 32 29.54 -3.76 70.60
CA LYS A 32 28.82 -4.73 69.76
C LYS A 32 27.59 -4.09 69.12
N LEU A 33 26.80 -3.36 69.91
CA LEU A 33 25.58 -2.69 69.46
C LEU A 33 25.88 -1.55 68.47
N THR A 34 26.90 -0.73 68.75
CA THR A 34 27.29 0.37 67.85
C THR A 34 27.84 -0.14 66.52
N MET A 35 28.60 -1.24 66.50
CA MET A 35 29.12 -1.81 65.26
C MET A 35 28.00 -2.40 64.38
N MET A 36 27.02 -3.09 64.98
CA MET A 36 25.81 -3.55 64.27
C MET A 36 24.98 -2.38 63.74
N ALA A 37 24.80 -1.32 64.54
CA ALA A 37 24.06 -0.13 64.13
C ALA A 37 24.74 0.61 62.97
N MET A 38 26.07 0.77 63.00
CA MET A 38 26.82 1.40 61.90
C MET A 38 26.75 0.60 60.60
N ILE A 39 26.83 -0.74 60.66
CA ILE A 39 26.69 -1.59 59.47
C ILE A 39 25.27 -1.53 58.92
N ALA A 40 24.25 -1.60 59.79
CA ALA A 40 22.84 -1.47 59.38
C ALA A 40 22.54 -0.10 58.75
N LEU A 41 23.08 0.98 59.31
CA LEU A 41 22.92 2.34 58.79
C LEU A 41 23.64 2.52 57.44
N ALA A 42 24.84 1.96 57.27
CA ALA A 42 25.54 1.99 55.99
C ALA A 42 24.79 1.22 54.89
N VAL A 43 24.23 0.04 55.21
CA VAL A 43 23.39 -0.73 54.28
C VAL A 43 22.08 0.00 53.97
N ALA A 44 21.41 0.58 54.96
CA ALA A 44 20.20 1.37 54.77
C ALA A 44 20.45 2.62 53.90
N ALA A 45 21.57 3.33 54.11
CA ALA A 45 21.95 4.47 53.28
C ALA A 45 22.27 4.05 51.83
N GLY A 46 22.99 2.94 51.62
CA GLY A 46 23.25 2.38 50.31
C GLY A 46 21.97 2.01 49.55
N LEU A 47 21.02 1.35 50.23
CA LEU A 47 19.70 1.03 49.66
C LEU A 47 18.86 2.28 49.39
N ALA A 48 18.88 3.29 50.26
CA ALA A 48 18.16 4.54 50.06
C ALA A 48 18.66 5.31 48.82
N VAL A 49 19.98 5.42 48.64
CA VAL A 49 20.58 6.03 47.44
C VAL A 49 20.25 5.21 46.18
N PHE A 50 20.32 3.88 46.25
CA PHE A 50 19.97 2.98 45.15
C PHE A 50 18.51 3.15 44.69
N PHE A 51 17.55 3.15 45.62
CA PHE A 51 16.13 3.38 45.28
C PHE A 51 15.83 4.81 44.86
N TRP A 52 16.56 5.81 45.38
CA TRP A 52 16.40 7.20 44.93
C TRP A 52 16.87 7.39 43.49
N SER A 53 18.00 6.76 43.12
CA SER A 53 18.54 6.73 41.76
C SER A 53 17.71 5.95 40.73
N GLN A 54 16.64 5.26 41.15
CA GLN A 54 15.78 4.44 40.29
C GLN A 54 14.46 5.11 39.90
N LYS A 55 14.16 6.33 40.35
CA LYS A 55 12.91 7.02 39.99
C LYS A 55 12.97 7.55 38.55
N PRO A 56 12.12 7.08 37.62
CA PRO A 56 12.10 7.59 36.25
C PRO A 56 11.60 9.04 36.23
N GLY A 57 12.28 9.91 35.49
CA GLY A 57 11.79 11.26 35.21
C GLY A 57 10.57 11.20 34.29
N TYR A 58 9.49 11.90 34.63
CA TYR A 58 8.31 12.05 33.77
C TYR A 58 8.41 13.35 32.98
N GLN A 59 8.07 13.31 31.70
CA GLN A 59 8.00 14.48 30.82
C GLN A 59 6.63 14.58 30.15
N ALA A 60 6.17 15.78 29.83
CA ALA A 60 4.93 16.00 29.10
C ALA A 60 5.05 15.47 27.66
N LEU A 61 4.08 14.67 27.24
CA LEU A 61 4.05 14.04 25.93
C LEU A 61 3.56 15.02 24.87
N TYR A 62 2.40 15.61 25.15
CA TYR A 62 1.72 16.70 24.45
C TYR A 62 1.06 17.64 25.46
N THR A 63 0.82 18.89 25.06
CA THR A 63 0.12 19.93 25.81
C THR A 63 -0.90 20.59 24.87
N GLY A 64 -2.17 20.67 25.25
CA GLY A 64 -3.22 21.22 24.38
C GLY A 64 -3.88 20.23 23.42
N LEU A 65 -3.89 18.93 23.75
CA LEU A 65 -4.89 18.00 23.19
C LEU A 65 -6.29 18.38 23.73
N ASP A 66 -7.33 18.12 22.96
CA ASP A 66 -8.71 18.28 23.40
C ASP A 66 -9.13 17.15 24.37
N GLU A 67 -10.28 17.30 25.04
CA GLU A 67 -10.71 16.34 26.07
C GLU A 67 -10.94 14.92 25.50
N LYS A 68 -11.40 14.81 24.24
CA LYS A 68 -11.58 13.53 23.55
C LYS A 68 -10.23 12.93 23.11
N GLY A 69 -9.34 13.73 22.51
CA GLY A 69 -7.99 13.30 22.14
C GLY A 69 -7.13 12.88 23.33
N ASN A 70 -7.32 13.50 24.50
CA ASN A 70 -6.69 13.06 25.75
C ASN A 70 -7.22 11.69 26.22
N ALA A 71 -8.53 11.45 26.14
CA ALA A 71 -9.11 10.15 26.49
C ALA A 71 -8.61 9.04 25.55
N GLU A 72 -8.60 9.29 24.23
CA GLU A 72 -8.12 8.33 23.23
C GLU A 72 -6.61 8.07 23.38
N ALA A 73 -5.81 9.10 23.65
CA ALA A 73 -4.38 8.95 23.94
C ALA A 73 -4.12 8.16 25.23
N ALA A 74 -4.89 8.39 26.30
CA ALA A 74 -4.78 7.62 27.54
C ALA A 74 -5.11 6.13 27.33
N ASP A 75 -6.14 5.82 26.54
CA ASP A 75 -6.54 4.46 26.19
C ASP A 75 -5.49 3.74 25.32
N LEU A 76 -4.87 4.45 24.37
CA LEU A 76 -3.78 3.92 23.54
C LEU A 76 -2.49 3.69 24.35
N LEU A 77 -2.13 4.61 25.26
CA LEU A 77 -0.97 4.43 26.14
C LEU A 77 -1.18 3.28 27.14
N ARG A 78 -2.41 3.13 27.67
CA ARG A 78 -2.82 1.97 28.49
C ARG A 78 -2.68 0.66 27.70
N THR A 79 -3.16 0.64 26.46
CA THR A 79 -3.08 -0.52 25.55
C THR A 79 -1.63 -0.86 25.18
N ALA A 80 -0.78 0.14 24.97
CA ALA A 80 0.65 0.00 24.72
C ALA A 80 1.48 -0.36 25.97
N GLN A 81 0.85 -0.51 27.15
CA GLN A 81 1.51 -0.75 28.43
C GLN A 81 2.60 0.29 28.77
N ILE A 82 2.35 1.55 28.39
CA ILE A 82 3.19 2.70 28.72
C ILE A 82 2.58 3.37 29.95
N PRO A 83 3.30 3.46 31.10
CA PRO A 83 2.77 4.15 32.27
C PRO A 83 2.70 5.66 32.00
N PHE A 84 1.52 6.25 32.22
CA PHE A 84 1.27 7.68 32.04
C PHE A 84 0.65 8.29 33.31
N LYS A 85 0.68 9.61 33.40
CA LYS A 85 -0.03 10.42 34.41
C LYS A 85 -0.70 11.59 33.72
N ILE A 86 -1.98 11.79 34.00
CA ILE A 86 -2.73 12.99 33.60
C ILE A 86 -2.59 14.01 34.73
N ASP A 87 -2.13 15.22 34.43
CA ASP A 87 -2.24 16.35 35.35
C ASP A 87 -3.66 16.93 35.31
N GLN A 88 -4.34 16.94 36.46
CA GLN A 88 -5.71 17.45 36.58
C GLN A 88 -5.80 18.97 36.42
N GLY A 89 -4.70 19.71 36.57
CA GLY A 89 -4.67 21.17 36.42
C GLY A 89 -4.48 21.64 34.98
N THR A 90 -3.77 20.87 34.14
CA THR A 90 -3.39 21.27 32.77
C THR A 90 -3.91 20.32 31.68
N GLY A 91 -4.52 19.19 32.06
CA GLY A 91 -4.89 18.10 31.13
C GLY A 91 -3.69 17.36 30.53
N ALA A 92 -2.45 17.77 30.82
CA ALA A 92 -1.27 17.25 30.15
C ALA A 92 -0.99 15.79 30.51
N ILE A 93 -0.86 14.95 29.47
CA ILE A 93 -0.42 13.57 29.62
C ILE A 93 1.11 13.53 29.71
N SER A 94 1.63 12.97 30.79
CA SER A 94 3.07 12.81 31.03
C SER A 94 3.49 11.34 31.12
N VAL A 95 4.67 11.03 30.57
CA VAL A 95 5.21 9.67 30.37
C VAL A 95 6.69 9.66 30.82
N PRO A 96 7.24 8.54 31.32
CA PRO A 96 8.67 8.44 31.60
C PRO A 96 9.53 8.79 30.38
N GLN A 97 10.61 9.53 30.61
CA GLN A 97 11.54 10.03 29.60
C GLN A 97 12.05 8.91 28.68
N ASP A 98 12.33 7.73 29.22
CA ASP A 98 12.81 6.54 28.49
C ASP A 98 11.81 6.01 27.43
N ARG A 99 10.52 6.34 27.56
CA ARG A 99 9.44 5.94 26.63
C ARG A 99 8.73 7.11 25.95
N LEU A 100 9.27 8.33 26.05
CA LEU A 100 8.68 9.51 25.41
C LEU A 100 8.55 9.34 23.89
N TYR A 101 9.57 8.77 23.24
CA TYR A 101 9.59 8.52 21.80
C TYR A 101 8.63 7.39 21.39
N ASP A 102 8.62 6.27 22.13
CA ASP A 102 7.66 5.17 21.92
C ASP A 102 6.22 5.68 22.00
N ALA A 103 5.92 6.48 23.03
CA ALA A 103 4.60 7.07 23.24
C ALA A 103 4.20 8.01 22.09
N ARG A 104 5.10 8.90 21.64
CA ARG A 104 4.85 9.76 20.47
C ARG A 104 4.65 8.96 19.19
N LEU A 105 5.43 7.90 18.97
CA LEU A 105 5.30 7.03 17.80
C LEU A 105 3.97 6.25 17.80
N LYS A 106 3.53 5.77 18.97
CA LYS A 106 2.23 5.09 19.12
C LYS A 106 1.04 6.01 18.88
N LEU A 107 1.08 7.25 19.39
CA LEU A 107 0.01 8.23 19.16
C LEU A 107 0.03 8.79 17.73
N ALA A 108 1.21 9.02 17.14
CA ALA A 108 1.31 9.39 15.73
C ALA A 108 0.77 8.27 14.81
N GLY A 109 1.00 7.00 15.17
CA GLY A 109 0.45 5.84 14.47
C GLY A 109 -1.08 5.71 14.54
N SER A 110 -1.76 6.37 15.47
CA SER A 110 -3.22 6.47 15.53
C SER A 110 -3.78 7.80 14.98
N GLY A 111 -2.92 8.68 14.45
CA GLY A 111 -3.31 10.02 13.99
C GLY A 111 -3.41 11.08 15.09
N LEU A 112 -3.16 10.74 16.35
CA LEU A 112 -3.14 11.69 17.49
C LEU A 112 -1.82 12.46 17.55
N THR A 113 -1.53 13.21 16.48
CA THR A 113 -0.46 14.20 16.46
C THR A 113 -0.99 15.54 16.93
N GLY A 114 -0.31 16.20 17.87
CA GLY A 114 -0.68 17.54 18.38
C GLY A 114 -0.50 18.71 17.40
N LYS A 115 -0.82 18.52 16.12
CA LYS A 115 -1.14 19.60 15.19
C LYS A 115 -2.63 19.88 15.30
N GLU A 116 -3.00 21.14 15.43
CA GLU A 116 -4.37 21.56 15.10
C GLU A 116 -4.67 21.14 13.66
N THR A 117 -5.75 20.38 13.44
CA THR A 117 -6.29 20.18 12.10
C THR A 117 -6.70 21.54 11.57
N GLY A 118 -6.14 21.95 10.43
CA GLY A 118 -6.32 23.31 9.89
C GLY A 118 -7.78 23.76 9.91
N GLY A 119 -8.03 24.95 10.45
CA GLY A 119 -9.38 25.49 10.61
C GLY A 119 -10.02 25.81 9.26
N GLY A 120 -11.18 25.20 9.01
CA GLY A 120 -12.09 25.56 7.95
C GLY A 120 -13.06 26.62 8.44
N PHE A 121 -14.34 26.28 8.59
CA PHE A 121 -15.35 27.20 9.10
C PHE A 121 -15.15 27.58 10.57
N GLU A 122 -14.40 26.79 11.36
CA GLU A 122 -14.04 27.09 12.76
C GLU A 122 -13.12 28.32 12.88
N LEU A 123 -12.54 28.80 11.76
CA LEU A 123 -11.80 30.05 11.66
C LEU A 123 -12.70 31.25 11.29
N MET A 124 -13.89 31.01 10.73
CA MET A 124 -14.88 32.02 10.36
C MET A 124 -15.76 32.43 11.55
N GLU A 125 -16.02 31.49 12.47
CA GLU A 125 -16.75 31.75 13.73
C GLU A 125 -15.96 32.61 14.74
N LYS A 126 -14.63 32.76 14.54
CA LYS A 126 -13.78 33.62 15.38
C LYS A 126 -13.99 35.08 15.00
N ASP A 127 -14.54 35.84 15.94
CA ASP A 127 -14.98 37.23 15.83
C ASP A 127 -14.05 38.07 14.92
N PRO A 128 -14.50 38.50 13.73
CA PRO A 128 -13.61 39.09 12.72
C PRO A 128 -13.09 40.48 13.10
N GLY A 129 -13.75 41.15 14.06
CA GLY A 129 -13.50 42.54 14.42
C GLY A 129 -14.14 43.54 13.45
N PHE A 130 -14.45 44.73 13.94
CA PHE A 130 -14.97 45.82 13.11
C PHE A 130 -13.90 46.30 12.12
N GLY A 131 -14.20 46.25 10.82
CA GLY A 131 -13.34 46.79 9.76
C GLY A 131 -12.71 45.77 8.80
N VAL A 132 -13.10 44.49 8.83
CA VAL A 132 -12.66 43.52 7.81
C VAL A 132 -13.10 43.92 6.41
N SER A 133 -12.22 43.69 5.43
CA SER A 133 -12.52 43.89 4.00
C SER A 133 -13.21 42.65 3.41
N GLN A 134 -14.16 42.87 2.49
CA GLN A 134 -14.79 41.82 1.69
C GLN A 134 -13.76 40.90 0.98
N PHE A 135 -12.57 41.41 0.64
CA PHE A 135 -11.50 40.57 0.10
C PHE A 135 -10.99 39.52 1.10
N VAL A 136 -10.86 39.90 2.38
CA VAL A 136 -10.42 39.00 3.46
C VAL A 136 -11.54 38.01 3.81
N GLU A 137 -12.79 38.46 3.81
CA GLU A 137 -13.98 37.61 4.01
C GLU A 137 -14.09 36.54 2.93
N ASN A 138 -14.03 36.93 1.65
CA ASN A 138 -14.04 36.00 0.51
C ASN A 138 -12.86 35.02 0.55
N ALA A 139 -11.66 35.48 0.93
CA ALA A 139 -10.48 34.61 1.05
C ALA A 139 -10.61 33.59 2.19
N ARG A 140 -11.18 33.99 3.34
CA ARG A 140 -11.51 33.07 4.45
C ARG A 140 -12.56 32.05 4.03
N TYR A 141 -13.61 32.47 3.33
CA TYR A 141 -14.67 31.58 2.83
C TYR A 141 -14.12 30.57 1.82
N GLN A 142 -13.28 30.98 0.87
CA GLN A 142 -12.61 30.06 -0.04
C GLN A 142 -11.72 29.05 0.70
N HIS A 143 -10.89 29.51 1.65
CA HIS A 143 -10.03 28.63 2.45
C HIS A 143 -10.86 27.61 3.28
N ALA A 144 -12.01 28.04 3.80
CA ALA A 144 -12.93 27.15 4.51
C ALA A 144 -13.51 26.06 3.59
N LEU A 145 -13.92 26.40 2.36
CA LEU A 145 -14.36 25.43 1.35
C LEU A 145 -13.23 24.47 0.94
N GLU A 146 -12.02 24.96 0.70
CA GLU A 146 -10.84 24.13 0.41
C GLU A 146 -10.53 23.14 1.55
N THR A 147 -10.72 23.59 2.79
CA THR A 147 -10.51 22.78 4.00
C THR A 147 -11.60 21.72 4.20
N GLU A 148 -12.88 22.05 4.00
CA GLU A 148 -13.97 21.06 4.12
C GLU A 148 -13.99 20.05 2.97
N LEU A 149 -13.65 20.47 1.74
CA LEU A 149 -13.52 19.53 0.61
C LEU A 149 -12.35 18.57 0.82
N SER A 150 -11.19 19.06 1.27
CA SER A 150 -10.06 18.19 1.60
C SER A 150 -10.35 17.26 2.79
N ARG A 151 -11.00 17.76 3.86
CA ARG A 151 -11.48 16.96 4.99
C ARG A 151 -12.45 15.86 4.55
N THR A 152 -13.42 16.19 3.68
CA THR A 152 -14.41 15.25 3.15
C THR A 152 -13.76 14.17 2.28
N ILE A 153 -12.91 14.55 1.31
CA ILE A 153 -12.20 13.62 0.43
C ILE A 153 -11.25 12.72 1.24
N GLY A 154 -10.63 13.24 2.31
CA GLY A 154 -9.80 12.50 3.25
C GLY A 154 -10.52 11.38 4.02
N THR A 155 -11.85 11.35 4.05
CA THR A 155 -12.62 10.24 4.67
C THR A 155 -12.61 8.97 3.80
N LEU A 156 -12.26 9.07 2.51
CA LEU A 156 -12.23 7.94 1.60
C LEU A 156 -11.09 6.96 1.94
N ARG A 157 -11.43 5.67 2.07
CA ARG A 157 -10.50 4.61 2.52
C ARG A 157 -9.11 4.59 1.86
N PRO A 158 -8.92 4.76 0.53
CA PRO A 158 -7.59 4.73 -0.08
C PRO A 158 -6.80 6.04 0.06
N VAL A 159 -7.44 7.12 0.50
CA VAL A 159 -6.81 8.45 0.69
C VAL A 159 -6.14 8.50 2.07
N ARG A 160 -4.97 9.15 2.13
CA ARG A 160 -4.24 9.51 3.36
C ARG A 160 -4.37 11.01 3.65
N GLU A 161 -4.13 11.83 2.65
CA GLU A 161 -4.30 13.28 2.67
C GLU A 161 -4.88 13.71 1.33
N ALA A 162 -5.70 14.77 1.32
CA ALA A 162 -6.17 15.42 0.11
C ALA A 162 -5.92 16.92 0.24
N ARG A 163 -5.61 17.58 -0.87
CA ARG A 163 -5.50 19.04 -0.96
C ARG A 163 -6.32 19.52 -2.13
N VAL A 164 -7.13 20.54 -1.90
CA VAL A 164 -8.02 21.12 -2.90
C VAL A 164 -7.63 22.59 -3.07
N HIS A 165 -7.44 23.03 -4.31
CA HIS A 165 -7.24 24.42 -4.66
C HIS A 165 -8.34 24.86 -5.61
N LEU A 166 -9.02 25.95 -5.28
CA LEU A 166 -10.15 26.47 -6.03
C LEU A 166 -9.77 27.75 -6.77
N ALA A 167 -10.14 27.84 -8.03
CA ALA A 167 -10.06 29.05 -8.84
C ALA A 167 -11.48 29.58 -9.06
N ILE A 168 -12.00 30.28 -8.05
CA ILE A 168 -13.32 30.93 -8.11
C ILE A 168 -13.14 32.37 -8.62
N PRO A 169 -13.69 32.73 -9.80
CA PRO A 169 -13.56 34.08 -10.33
C PRO A 169 -14.44 35.09 -9.57
N LYS A 170 -13.99 36.34 -9.52
CA LYS A 170 -14.73 37.42 -8.83
C LYS A 170 -15.93 37.87 -9.68
N PRO A 171 -17.16 37.93 -9.13
CA PRO A 171 -18.31 38.42 -9.87
C PRO A 171 -18.14 39.91 -10.22
N SER A 172 -18.34 40.26 -11.49
CA SER A 172 -18.29 41.63 -12.00
C SER A 172 -19.59 42.00 -12.70
N ALA A 173 -20.14 43.17 -12.40
CA ALA A 173 -21.30 43.72 -13.09
C ALA A 173 -20.97 44.28 -14.48
N PHE A 174 -19.68 44.38 -14.84
CA PHE A 174 -19.22 45.02 -16.07
C PHE A 174 -18.88 44.03 -17.20
N THR A 175 -18.76 42.73 -16.90
CA THR A 175 -18.39 41.69 -17.87
C THR A 175 -19.63 40.86 -18.24
N ARG A 176 -19.93 40.77 -19.55
CA ARG A 176 -21.05 39.95 -20.05
C ARG A 176 -20.71 38.46 -20.05
N GLN A 177 -19.46 38.13 -20.34
CA GLN A 177 -18.89 36.83 -19.99
C GLN A 177 -18.67 36.79 -18.47
N ARG A 178 -18.99 35.64 -17.87
CA ARG A 178 -18.42 35.24 -16.59
C ARG A 178 -17.33 34.22 -16.88
N ASP A 179 -16.22 34.30 -16.18
CA ASP A 179 -15.28 33.18 -16.12
C ASP A 179 -15.92 32.02 -15.34
N VAL A 180 -15.53 30.80 -15.70
CA VAL A 180 -16.05 29.55 -15.11
C VAL A 180 -15.12 29.11 -13.98
N ALA A 181 -15.69 28.67 -12.85
CA ALA A 181 -14.89 28.15 -11.74
C ALA A 181 -14.13 26.88 -12.15
N SER A 182 -12.96 26.63 -11.54
CA SER A 182 -12.19 25.40 -11.73
C SER A 182 -11.48 24.96 -10.47
N ALA A 183 -11.05 23.70 -10.41
CA ALA A 183 -10.41 23.11 -9.24
C ALA A 183 -9.26 22.16 -9.61
N SER A 184 -8.29 22.08 -8.71
CA SER A 184 -7.28 21.01 -8.72
C SER A 184 -7.25 20.30 -7.37
N VAL A 185 -7.26 18.97 -7.42
CA VAL A 185 -7.27 18.07 -6.27
C VAL A 185 -6.00 17.24 -6.32
N VAL A 186 -5.11 17.42 -5.35
CA VAL A 186 -3.93 16.57 -5.15
C VAL A 186 -4.27 15.54 -4.08
N LEU A 187 -4.19 14.26 -4.44
CA LEU A 187 -4.44 13.14 -3.54
C LEU A 187 -3.12 12.49 -3.13
N GLU A 188 -2.96 12.23 -1.84
CA GLU A 188 -1.92 11.36 -1.33
C GLU A 188 -2.54 10.03 -0.92
N LEU A 189 -2.16 8.95 -1.61
CA LEU A 189 -2.77 7.63 -1.44
C LEU A 189 -2.02 6.78 -0.42
N ARG A 190 -2.74 5.83 0.20
CA ARG A 190 -2.15 4.84 1.10
C ARG A 190 -1.27 3.88 0.31
N GLY A 191 -0.15 3.46 0.93
CA GLY A 191 0.86 2.63 0.27
C GLY A 191 0.27 1.35 -0.33
N GLY A 192 0.54 1.11 -1.62
CA GLY A 192 0.02 -0.05 -2.36
C GLY A 192 -1.44 0.04 -2.81
N GLN A 193 -2.14 1.15 -2.54
CA GLN A 193 -3.54 1.36 -2.95
C GLN A 193 -3.63 2.43 -4.06
N GLY A 194 -4.46 2.17 -5.07
CA GLY A 194 -4.91 3.16 -6.05
C GLY A 194 -6.38 3.49 -5.84
N LEU A 195 -6.88 4.52 -6.53
CA LEU A 195 -8.33 4.74 -6.67
C LEU A 195 -8.87 3.98 -7.87
N GLU A 196 -10.08 3.45 -7.72
CA GLU A 196 -10.90 3.00 -8.84
C GLU A 196 -11.45 4.21 -9.61
N ARG A 197 -11.70 4.11 -10.93
CA ARG A 197 -12.25 5.23 -11.72
C ARG A 197 -13.53 5.79 -11.09
N ASN A 198 -14.45 4.93 -10.65
CA ASN A 198 -15.68 5.32 -9.96
C ASN A 198 -15.44 6.21 -8.71
N GLN A 199 -14.31 6.04 -8.02
CA GLN A 199 -13.94 6.83 -6.83
C GLN A 199 -13.37 8.19 -7.26
N VAL A 200 -12.62 8.25 -8.36
CA VAL A 200 -12.15 9.51 -8.96
C VAL A 200 -13.34 10.31 -9.50
N ASP A 201 -14.25 9.67 -10.22
CA ASP A 201 -15.47 10.29 -10.75
C ASP A 201 -16.36 10.82 -9.62
N ALA A 202 -16.43 10.11 -8.48
CA ALA A 202 -17.12 10.59 -7.28
C ALA A 202 -16.46 11.85 -6.68
N ILE A 203 -15.12 11.91 -6.61
CA ILE A 203 -14.39 13.11 -6.15
C ILE A 203 -14.62 14.29 -7.11
N VAL A 204 -14.52 14.05 -8.42
CA VAL A 204 -14.78 15.06 -9.46
C VAL A 204 -16.18 15.65 -9.32
N ASN A 205 -17.21 14.80 -9.23
CA ASN A 205 -18.59 15.25 -9.10
C ASN A 205 -18.88 15.91 -7.74
N LEU A 206 -18.24 15.47 -6.64
CA LEU A 206 -18.35 16.11 -5.33
C LEU A 206 -17.84 17.56 -5.36
N VAL A 207 -16.64 17.79 -5.92
CA VAL A 207 -16.05 19.13 -6.01
C VAL A 207 -16.85 20.02 -6.96
N ALA A 208 -17.24 19.51 -8.13
CA ALA A 208 -18.03 20.27 -9.10
C ALA A 208 -19.44 20.64 -8.59
N SER A 209 -20.11 19.76 -7.83
CA SER A 209 -21.45 20.06 -7.27
C SER A 209 -21.44 20.93 -6.02
N SER A 210 -20.29 21.05 -5.35
CA SER A 210 -20.12 21.87 -4.15
C SER A 210 -19.87 23.36 -4.44
N ILE A 211 -19.73 23.76 -5.71
CA ILE A 211 -19.34 25.12 -6.13
C ILE A 211 -20.25 25.58 -7.28
N PRO A 212 -20.86 26.78 -7.21
CA PRO A 212 -21.72 27.28 -8.27
C PRO A 212 -20.98 27.48 -9.59
N ASP A 213 -21.68 27.27 -10.71
CA ASP A 213 -21.20 27.44 -12.08
C ASP A 213 -19.91 26.65 -12.43
N MET A 214 -19.60 25.53 -11.75
CA MET A 214 -18.50 24.62 -12.10
C MET A 214 -18.99 23.39 -12.88
N THR A 215 -18.23 22.95 -13.91
CA THR A 215 -18.47 21.67 -14.61
C THR A 215 -17.46 20.59 -14.17
N PRO A 216 -17.81 19.29 -14.18
CA PRO A 216 -16.89 18.19 -13.85
C PRO A 216 -15.56 18.22 -14.62
N GLU A 217 -15.61 18.60 -15.90
CA GLU A 217 -14.47 18.77 -16.81
C GLU A 217 -13.43 19.79 -16.31
N ARG A 218 -13.81 20.69 -15.40
CA ARG A 218 -12.95 21.71 -14.77
C ARG A 218 -12.35 21.29 -13.44
N VAL A 219 -12.56 20.04 -13.01
CA VAL A 219 -11.91 19.45 -11.83
C VAL A 219 -10.80 18.51 -12.28
N THR A 220 -9.56 18.87 -11.97
CA THR A 220 -8.40 17.99 -12.18
C THR A 220 -8.06 17.23 -10.90
N VAL A 221 -7.79 15.94 -11.01
CA VAL A 221 -7.41 15.06 -9.89
C VAL A 221 -6.07 14.41 -10.21
N VAL A 222 -5.09 14.55 -9.34
CA VAL A 222 -3.70 14.10 -9.53
C VAL A 222 -3.22 13.38 -8.27
N ASP A 223 -2.45 12.30 -8.40
CA ASP A 223 -1.86 11.59 -7.27
C ASP A 223 -0.44 12.08 -6.89
N GLN A 224 0.10 11.57 -5.77
CA GLN A 224 1.42 11.93 -5.25
C GLN A 224 2.61 11.55 -6.17
N SER A 225 2.38 10.81 -7.27
CA SER A 225 3.38 10.54 -8.31
C SER A 225 3.32 11.49 -9.51
N GLY A 226 2.40 12.47 -9.48
CA GLY A 226 2.17 13.40 -10.59
C GLY A 226 1.31 12.82 -11.71
N ARG A 227 0.76 11.62 -11.54
CA ARG A 227 -0.16 11.00 -12.51
C ARG A 227 -1.55 11.61 -12.34
N MET A 228 -2.08 12.17 -13.43
CA MET A 228 -3.47 12.60 -13.51
C MET A 228 -4.39 11.37 -13.48
N LEU A 229 -5.38 11.39 -12.59
CA LEU A 229 -6.41 10.36 -12.44
C LEU A 229 -7.73 10.77 -13.09
N SER A 230 -8.06 12.07 -13.07
CA SER A 230 -9.23 12.64 -13.75
C SER A 230 -9.08 12.60 -15.27
N ILE A 231 -10.20 12.45 -15.98
CA ILE A 231 -10.25 12.57 -17.43
C ILE A 231 -11.09 13.81 -17.77
N ALA A 232 -10.48 14.79 -18.46
CA ALA A 232 -11.12 16.08 -18.76
C ALA A 232 -12.31 15.98 -19.73
N ASP A 233 -12.26 15.05 -20.70
CA ASP A 233 -13.38 14.69 -21.56
C ASP A 233 -13.48 13.15 -21.66
N PRO A 234 -14.48 12.51 -21.02
CA PRO A 234 -14.72 11.07 -21.11
C PRO A 234 -15.02 10.54 -22.51
N ASN A 235 -15.46 11.40 -23.44
CA ASN A 235 -15.81 11.04 -24.81
C ASN A 235 -14.63 11.15 -25.78
N SER A 236 -13.54 11.80 -25.38
CA SER A 236 -12.34 11.95 -26.21
C SER A 236 -11.77 10.59 -26.63
N ASP A 237 -11.27 10.46 -27.86
CA ASP A 237 -10.74 9.19 -28.38
C ASP A 237 -9.66 8.58 -27.47
N ALA A 238 -8.82 9.42 -26.87
CA ALA A 238 -7.82 9.01 -25.89
C ALA A 238 -8.44 8.41 -24.61
N ALA A 239 -9.53 8.98 -24.10
CA ALA A 239 -10.26 8.45 -22.94
C ALA A 239 -10.96 7.12 -23.26
N GLN A 240 -11.53 7.00 -24.47
CA GLN A 240 -12.15 5.78 -24.96
C GLN A 240 -11.10 4.66 -25.12
N HIS A 241 -9.98 4.93 -25.80
CA HIS A 241 -8.89 3.96 -25.96
C HIS A 241 -8.26 3.56 -24.63
N ALA A 242 -8.09 4.49 -23.68
CA ALA A 242 -7.65 4.16 -22.33
C ALA A 242 -8.63 3.22 -21.62
N ALA A 243 -9.95 3.45 -21.75
CA ALA A 243 -10.99 2.58 -21.18
C ALA A 243 -11.03 1.19 -21.84
N GLN A 244 -10.80 1.11 -23.16
CA GLN A 244 -10.69 -0.15 -23.92
C GLN A 244 -9.49 -0.98 -23.45
N PHE A 245 -8.30 -0.37 -23.33
CA PHE A 245 -7.09 -1.03 -22.82
C PHE A 245 -7.24 -1.49 -21.35
N GLU A 246 -7.86 -0.66 -20.52
CA GLU A 246 -8.26 -1.01 -19.15
C GLU A 246 -9.21 -2.23 -19.11
N GLN A 247 -10.15 -2.34 -20.06
CA GLN A 247 -11.04 -3.50 -20.17
C GLN A 247 -10.29 -4.77 -20.61
N VAL A 248 -9.31 -4.66 -21.52
CA VAL A 248 -8.39 -5.76 -21.88
C VAL A 248 -7.64 -6.25 -20.64
N ARG A 249 -6.93 -5.36 -19.92
CA ARG A 249 -6.17 -5.73 -18.71
C ARG A 249 -7.03 -6.36 -17.62
N ARG A 250 -8.26 -5.87 -17.39
CA ARG A 250 -9.18 -6.50 -16.43
C ARG A 250 -9.57 -7.92 -16.85
N GLN A 251 -9.80 -8.16 -18.13
CA GLN A 251 -10.18 -9.47 -18.63
C GLN A 251 -8.99 -10.46 -18.62
N GLU A 252 -7.80 -10.01 -18.99
CA GLU A 252 -6.54 -10.76 -18.89
C GLU A 252 -6.24 -11.14 -17.43
N SER A 253 -6.25 -10.17 -16.51
CA SER A 253 -6.06 -10.39 -15.08
C SER A 253 -7.12 -11.34 -14.48
N SER A 254 -8.37 -11.26 -14.93
CA SER A 254 -9.45 -12.15 -14.48
C SER A 254 -9.29 -13.59 -14.97
N TYR A 255 -8.66 -13.80 -16.14
CA TYR A 255 -8.31 -15.14 -16.61
C TYR A 255 -7.05 -15.67 -15.93
N ASN A 256 -5.99 -14.86 -15.81
CA ASN A 256 -4.76 -15.22 -15.08
C ASN A 256 -5.08 -15.67 -13.65
N GLN A 257 -5.95 -14.93 -12.94
CA GLN A 257 -6.36 -15.30 -11.58
C GLN A 257 -7.21 -16.58 -11.54
N ARG A 258 -8.19 -16.75 -12.44
CA ARG A 258 -8.99 -17.99 -12.52
C ARG A 258 -8.16 -19.23 -12.83
N ILE A 259 -7.15 -19.12 -13.70
CA ILE A 259 -6.23 -20.23 -14.00
C ILE A 259 -5.36 -20.54 -12.78
N ARG A 260 -4.86 -19.52 -12.07
CA ARG A 260 -4.09 -19.71 -10.83
C ARG A 260 -4.92 -20.44 -9.77
N GLU A 261 -6.11 -19.94 -9.46
CA GLU A 261 -7.03 -20.53 -8.46
C GLU A 261 -7.42 -21.98 -8.79
N LEU A 262 -7.53 -22.33 -10.07
CA LEU A 262 -7.85 -23.69 -10.51
C LEU A 262 -6.65 -24.67 -10.40
N LEU A 263 -5.42 -24.18 -10.55
CA LEU A 263 -4.22 -25.03 -10.65
C LEU A 263 -3.34 -25.06 -9.38
N GLU A 264 -3.36 -24.01 -8.54
CA GLU A 264 -2.66 -24.00 -7.26
C GLU A 264 -3.05 -25.16 -6.32
N PRO A 265 -4.32 -25.61 -6.23
CA PRO A 265 -4.68 -26.79 -5.43
C PRO A 265 -4.05 -28.10 -5.91
N MET A 266 -3.59 -28.17 -7.16
CA MET A 266 -2.93 -29.36 -7.73
C MET A 266 -1.40 -29.28 -7.70
N THR A 267 -0.84 -28.07 -7.78
CA THR A 267 0.62 -27.85 -7.90
C THR A 267 1.27 -27.36 -6.61
N GLY A 268 0.51 -26.69 -5.75
CA GLY A 268 1.00 -25.86 -4.64
C GLY A 268 1.04 -24.37 -5.00
N THR A 269 1.00 -23.52 -3.98
CA THR A 269 1.01 -22.05 -4.14
C THR A 269 2.28 -21.55 -4.83
N GLY A 270 2.14 -20.55 -5.71
CA GLY A 270 3.26 -19.91 -6.41
C GLY A 270 3.98 -20.79 -7.46
N ARG A 271 3.48 -22.00 -7.73
CA ARG A 271 4.06 -22.96 -8.72
C ARG A 271 3.37 -22.92 -10.09
N VAL A 272 2.51 -21.92 -10.30
CA VAL A 272 1.79 -21.66 -11.56
C VAL A 272 2.01 -20.22 -11.95
N ASN A 273 2.54 -19.99 -13.15
CA ASN A 273 2.58 -18.68 -13.77
C ASN A 273 1.76 -18.71 -15.07
N PRO A 274 0.46 -18.35 -15.00
CA PRO A 274 -0.38 -18.22 -16.17
C PRO A 274 -0.26 -16.81 -16.75
N GLU A 275 -0.09 -16.73 -18.06
CA GLU A 275 -0.18 -15.49 -18.83
C GLU A 275 -1.22 -15.65 -19.94
N VAL A 276 -2.14 -14.70 -20.02
CA VAL A 276 -3.27 -14.68 -20.94
C VAL A 276 -3.30 -13.33 -21.64
N SER A 277 -3.30 -13.35 -22.97
CA SER A 277 -3.56 -12.17 -23.80
C SER A 277 -4.93 -12.28 -24.47
N VAL A 278 -5.69 -11.19 -24.47
CA VAL A 278 -7.07 -11.14 -25.00
C VAL A 278 -7.20 -10.09 -26.11
N ASP A 279 -7.39 -10.59 -27.33
CA ASP A 279 -7.72 -9.79 -28.51
C ASP A 279 -9.22 -9.46 -28.47
N MET A 280 -9.60 -8.18 -28.32
CA MET A 280 -10.99 -7.72 -28.26
C MET A 280 -11.34 -6.76 -29.39
N ASP A 281 -12.50 -7.00 -30.01
CA ASP A 281 -13.10 -6.14 -31.01
C ASP A 281 -14.02 -5.12 -30.34
N PHE A 282 -13.69 -3.84 -30.48
CA PHE A 282 -14.46 -2.71 -29.96
C PHE A 282 -15.29 -1.99 -31.04
N SER A 283 -15.40 -2.54 -32.25
CA SER A 283 -16.30 -2.00 -33.27
C SER A 283 -17.77 -2.10 -32.84
N VAL A 284 -18.54 -1.05 -33.11
CA VAL A 284 -20.00 -1.04 -32.98
C VAL A 284 -20.59 -1.27 -34.36
N VAL A 285 -21.16 -2.46 -34.58
CA VAL A 285 -21.79 -2.82 -35.86
C VAL A 285 -23.30 -2.70 -35.72
N GLU A 286 -23.90 -1.76 -36.43
CA GLU A 286 -25.34 -1.58 -36.52
C GLU A 286 -25.86 -2.14 -37.85
N GLU A 287 -26.59 -3.26 -37.77
CA GLU A 287 -27.07 -4.00 -38.94
C GLU A 287 -28.59 -3.90 -39.02
N ALA A 288 -29.11 -3.27 -40.07
CA ALA A 288 -30.54 -3.24 -40.38
C ALA A 288 -30.84 -4.25 -41.49
N ARG A 289 -31.41 -5.41 -41.13
CA ARG A 289 -31.91 -6.39 -42.11
C ARG A 289 -33.40 -6.17 -42.35
N GLU A 290 -33.77 -6.10 -43.61
CA GLU A 290 -35.17 -6.09 -44.05
C GLU A 290 -35.42 -7.37 -44.86
N LEU A 291 -36.27 -8.24 -44.32
CA LEU A 291 -36.70 -9.47 -44.98
C LEU A 291 -38.17 -9.36 -45.36
N TYR A 292 -38.48 -9.64 -46.61
CA TYR A 292 -39.85 -9.88 -47.07
C TYR A 292 -40.10 -11.39 -47.08
N ASN A 293 -41.15 -11.86 -46.42
CA ASN A 293 -41.45 -13.29 -46.41
C ASN A 293 -42.03 -13.76 -47.77
N GLY A 294 -41.65 -14.97 -48.20
CA GLY A 294 -41.99 -15.54 -49.51
C GLY A 294 -43.26 -16.40 -49.54
N GLU A 295 -44.00 -16.48 -48.43
CA GLU A 295 -45.30 -17.15 -48.34
C GLU A 295 -46.37 -16.47 -49.22
N PRO A 296 -47.45 -17.17 -49.62
CA PRO A 296 -48.39 -16.69 -50.64
C PRO A 296 -48.91 -15.28 -50.34
N ALA A 297 -48.53 -14.33 -51.20
CA ALA A 297 -48.69 -12.89 -50.98
C ALA A 297 -50.15 -12.50 -50.72
N LYS A 298 -50.39 -11.85 -49.58
CA LYS A 298 -51.74 -11.47 -49.13
C LYS A 298 -52.29 -10.38 -50.05
N LEU A 299 -53.33 -10.72 -50.81
CA LEU A 299 -53.96 -9.80 -51.75
C LEU A 299 -54.78 -8.75 -50.99
N ARG A 300 -54.31 -7.49 -50.97
CA ARG A 300 -54.97 -6.38 -50.28
C ARG A 300 -56.13 -5.81 -51.09
N SER A 301 -55.94 -5.66 -52.40
CA SER A 301 -57.02 -5.28 -53.32
C SER A 301 -56.73 -5.75 -54.73
N GLU A 302 -57.78 -6.16 -55.43
CA GLU A 302 -57.76 -6.51 -56.84
C GLU A 302 -58.84 -5.71 -57.57
N GLN A 303 -58.44 -5.02 -58.64
CA GLN A 303 -59.36 -4.41 -59.59
C GLN A 303 -59.24 -5.16 -60.91
N VAL A 304 -60.21 -6.03 -61.20
CA VAL A 304 -60.36 -6.68 -62.51
C VAL A 304 -61.30 -5.85 -63.37
N SER A 305 -60.89 -5.52 -64.60
CA SER A 305 -61.75 -5.03 -65.65
C SER A 305 -61.75 -6.06 -66.78
N ASP A 306 -62.81 -6.87 -66.81
CA ASP A 306 -63.16 -7.74 -67.93
C ASP A 306 -64.14 -6.98 -68.85
N THR A 307 -63.69 -6.61 -70.05
CA THR A 307 -64.54 -6.02 -71.09
C THR A 307 -64.66 -7.00 -72.25
N SER A 308 -65.84 -7.61 -72.41
CA SER A 308 -66.14 -8.54 -73.50
C SER A 308 -67.16 -7.94 -74.47
N THR A 309 -66.68 -7.39 -75.59
CA THR A 309 -67.53 -6.84 -76.65
C THR A 309 -67.96 -7.96 -77.58
N SER A 310 -69.21 -8.40 -77.44
CA SER A 310 -69.85 -9.33 -78.38
C SER A 310 -70.64 -8.54 -79.42
N ALA A 311 -70.01 -8.22 -80.55
CA ALA A 311 -70.69 -7.52 -81.64
C ALA A 311 -71.57 -8.49 -82.43
N THR A 312 -72.89 -8.27 -82.46
CA THR A 312 -73.78 -8.98 -83.39
C THR A 312 -73.42 -8.56 -84.82
N GLY A 313 -72.71 -9.42 -85.55
CA GLY A 313 -72.35 -9.16 -86.94
C GLY A 313 -73.60 -8.95 -87.83
N PRO A 314 -73.50 -8.20 -88.94
CA PRO A 314 -74.66 -7.87 -89.77
C PRO A 314 -75.42 -9.11 -90.26
N GLN A 315 -76.64 -9.30 -89.76
CA GLN A 315 -77.50 -10.43 -90.16
C GLN A 315 -78.19 -10.14 -91.50
N GLY A 316 -77.44 -10.27 -92.59
CA GLY A 316 -77.96 -10.37 -93.95
C GLY A 316 -77.80 -11.79 -94.50
N PRO A 317 -78.70 -12.27 -95.38
CA PRO A 317 -78.52 -13.56 -96.05
C PRO A 317 -77.27 -13.51 -96.96
N PRO A 318 -76.36 -14.49 -96.89
CA PRO A 318 -75.18 -14.52 -97.75
C PRO A 318 -75.57 -14.70 -99.24
N GLY A 319 -75.51 -13.63 -100.02
CA GLY A 319 -75.88 -13.64 -101.43
C GLY A 319 -75.35 -12.43 -102.20
N ALA A 320 -74.85 -12.65 -103.41
CA ALA A 320 -74.21 -11.62 -104.24
C ALA A 320 -75.17 -10.56 -104.82
N THR A 321 -76.48 -10.69 -104.58
CA THR A 321 -77.54 -9.82 -105.13
C THR A 321 -77.75 -8.52 -104.35
N SER A 322 -77.21 -8.39 -103.14
CA SER A 322 -77.42 -7.22 -102.28
C SER A 322 -76.57 -5.98 -102.63
N ASN A 323 -75.70 -6.06 -103.65
CA ASN A 323 -74.79 -4.98 -104.05
C ASN A 323 -74.83 -4.67 -105.57
N SER A 324 -75.95 -4.95 -106.24
CA SER A 324 -76.21 -4.54 -107.62
C SER A 324 -77.26 -3.43 -107.66
N PRO A 325 -76.91 -2.19 -108.07
CA PRO A 325 -77.85 -1.08 -108.04
C PRO A 325 -78.92 -1.19 -109.15
N GLY A 326 -80.13 -1.60 -108.74
CA GLY A 326 -81.38 -1.36 -109.47
C GLY A 326 -81.96 -2.54 -110.24
N GLN A 327 -82.99 -3.19 -109.67
CA GLN A 327 -84.27 -3.45 -110.36
C GLN A 327 -85.38 -3.81 -109.34
N PRO A 328 -86.62 -3.28 -109.47
CA PRO A 328 -87.78 -3.69 -108.67
C PRO A 328 -88.78 -4.55 -109.50
N PRO A 329 -89.86 -5.11 -108.90
CA PRO A 329 -89.87 -5.98 -107.71
C PRO A 329 -90.82 -7.21 -107.87
N ALA A 330 -91.03 -7.96 -106.76
CA ALA A 330 -92.20 -8.83 -106.48
C ALA A 330 -92.36 -10.15 -107.31
N PRO A 331 -93.32 -11.05 -106.96
CA PRO A 331 -93.93 -11.33 -105.64
C PRO A 331 -93.64 -12.77 -105.15
N ALA A 332 -94.02 -13.09 -103.90
CA ALA A 332 -93.91 -14.44 -103.34
C ALA A 332 -95.19 -15.28 -103.54
N VAL A 333 -95.03 -16.59 -103.77
CA VAL A 333 -96.04 -17.63 -103.47
C VAL A 333 -95.36 -18.82 -102.77
N ALA A 334 -96.07 -19.49 -101.87
CA ALA A 334 -95.56 -20.64 -101.11
C ALA A 334 -96.05 -21.98 -101.69
N GLY A 335 -95.25 -23.04 -101.57
CA GLY A 335 -95.60 -24.37 -102.13
C GLY A 335 -94.59 -25.48 -101.85
N ALA A 336 -94.54 -25.95 -100.60
CA ALA A 336 -93.98 -27.27 -100.24
C ALA A 336 -95.09 -28.35 -100.35
N PRO A 337 -94.83 -29.67 -100.17
CA PRO A 337 -93.57 -30.38 -99.84
C PRO A 337 -93.21 -31.56 -100.79
N GLY A 338 -92.01 -32.17 -100.68
CA GLY A 338 -91.68 -33.29 -101.60
C GLY A 338 -90.37 -34.11 -101.49
N ALA A 339 -89.67 -34.19 -100.36
CA ALA A 339 -88.60 -35.19 -100.12
C ALA A 339 -87.36 -35.14 -101.10
N PRO A 340 -86.42 -36.12 -101.11
CA PRO A 340 -85.32 -36.09 -100.14
C PRO A 340 -83.89 -36.29 -100.72
N ALA A 341 -82.87 -35.73 -100.07
CA ALA A 341 -81.46 -36.11 -100.23
C ALA A 341 -80.67 -35.83 -98.93
N ALA A 342 -79.59 -36.57 -98.70
CA ALA A 342 -78.81 -36.51 -97.46
C ALA A 342 -77.70 -35.45 -97.50
N ALA A 343 -77.41 -34.86 -96.34
CA ALA A 343 -76.17 -34.12 -96.08
C ALA A 343 -75.68 -34.44 -94.66
N ASN A 344 -74.39 -34.75 -94.53
CA ASN A 344 -73.74 -35.02 -93.25
C ASN A 344 -73.14 -33.71 -92.70
N GLY A 345 -73.14 -33.53 -91.38
CA GLY A 345 -72.43 -32.44 -90.71
C GLY A 345 -73.30 -31.37 -90.07
N GLN A 346 -73.38 -31.39 -88.73
CA GLN A 346 -73.62 -30.21 -87.91
C GLN A 346 -72.45 -29.24 -88.06
N ALA A 347 -72.48 -28.43 -89.11
CA ALA A 347 -71.61 -27.26 -89.22
C ALA A 347 -71.99 -26.27 -88.11
N ALA A 348 -71.04 -25.95 -87.22
CA ALA A 348 -71.26 -24.97 -86.17
C ALA A 348 -71.58 -23.59 -86.78
N ALA A 349 -72.52 -22.87 -86.17
CA ALA A 349 -72.77 -21.48 -86.55
C ALA A 349 -71.47 -20.67 -86.37
N PRO A 350 -71.12 -19.77 -87.31
CA PRO A 350 -69.92 -18.96 -87.20
C PRO A 350 -70.03 -18.07 -85.96
N ALA A 351 -69.14 -18.29 -84.99
CA ALA A 351 -69.08 -17.47 -83.79
C ALA A 351 -68.82 -16.02 -84.15
N ALA A 352 -69.57 -15.10 -83.54
CA ALA A 352 -69.31 -13.67 -83.68
C ALA A 352 -67.88 -13.34 -83.17
N PRO A 353 -67.16 -12.39 -83.78
CA PRO A 353 -65.88 -11.95 -83.26
C PRO A 353 -66.08 -11.31 -81.89
N THR A 354 -65.67 -12.01 -80.84
CA THR A 354 -65.71 -11.52 -79.46
C THR A 354 -64.36 -10.92 -79.10
N GLU A 355 -64.29 -9.60 -78.99
CA GLU A 355 -63.11 -8.95 -78.42
C GLU A 355 -63.23 -8.94 -76.89
N SER A 356 -62.35 -9.69 -76.22
CA SER A 356 -62.27 -9.74 -74.77
C SER A 356 -60.94 -9.15 -74.29
N SER A 357 -60.99 -7.98 -73.63
CA SER A 357 -59.85 -7.43 -72.91
C SER A 357 -60.02 -7.64 -71.41
N LYS A 358 -59.01 -8.24 -70.78
CA LYS A 358 -58.92 -8.43 -69.33
C LYS A 358 -57.70 -7.67 -68.81
N SER A 359 -57.93 -6.74 -67.91
CA SER A 359 -56.87 -6.13 -67.09
C SER A 359 -57.13 -6.40 -65.62
N ALA A 360 -56.07 -6.62 -64.85
CA ALA A 360 -56.17 -6.92 -63.42
C ALA A 360 -55.03 -6.24 -62.65
N THR A 361 -55.37 -5.22 -61.85
CA THR A 361 -54.43 -4.54 -60.97
C THR A 361 -54.52 -5.16 -59.58
N ARG A 362 -53.46 -5.85 -59.15
CA ARG A 362 -53.38 -6.52 -57.84
C ARG A 362 -52.37 -5.82 -56.93
N ASN A 363 -52.84 -5.36 -55.77
CA ASN A 363 -52.00 -4.83 -54.70
C ASN A 363 -51.85 -5.91 -53.62
N TYR A 364 -50.62 -6.22 -53.25
CA TYR A 364 -50.31 -7.18 -52.19
C TYR A 364 -49.76 -6.48 -50.95
N GLU A 365 -50.05 -7.03 -49.78
CA GLU A 365 -49.31 -6.77 -48.55
C GLU A 365 -48.28 -7.90 -48.36
N LEU A 366 -47.00 -7.51 -48.33
CA LEU A 366 -45.88 -8.40 -48.04
C LEU A 366 -45.52 -8.24 -46.57
N ASP A 367 -45.39 -9.37 -45.85
CA ASP A 367 -44.95 -9.36 -44.46
C ASP A 367 -43.49 -8.89 -44.39
N ARG A 368 -43.28 -7.68 -43.88
CA ARG A 368 -41.97 -7.02 -43.72
C ARG A 368 -41.41 -7.29 -42.33
N THR A 369 -40.38 -8.12 -42.21
CA THR A 369 -39.60 -8.27 -40.98
C THR A 369 -38.40 -7.32 -41.00
N LEU A 370 -38.48 -6.25 -40.22
CA LEU A 370 -37.36 -5.33 -39.99
C LEU A 370 -36.61 -5.71 -38.72
N GLN A 371 -35.41 -6.30 -38.88
CA GLN A 371 -34.52 -6.65 -37.77
C GLN A 371 -33.37 -5.65 -37.70
N HIS A 372 -33.45 -4.71 -36.75
CA HIS A 372 -32.30 -3.86 -36.39
C HIS A 372 -31.49 -4.54 -35.27
N THR A 373 -30.25 -4.91 -35.57
CA THR A 373 -29.32 -5.58 -34.65
C THR A 373 -28.12 -4.67 -34.39
N ARG A 374 -28.05 -4.12 -33.18
CA ARG A 374 -26.91 -3.34 -32.69
C ARG A 374 -25.96 -4.26 -31.93
N GLN A 375 -24.79 -4.55 -32.49
CA GLN A 375 -23.80 -5.39 -31.83
C GLN A 375 -22.99 -4.57 -30.82
N PRO A 376 -22.92 -4.96 -29.53
CA PRO A 376 -22.13 -4.25 -28.54
C PRO A 376 -20.63 -4.48 -28.74
N ALA A 377 -19.86 -3.41 -28.56
CA ALA A 377 -18.40 -3.41 -28.53
C ALA A 377 -17.84 -4.21 -27.34
N GLY A 378 -16.59 -4.67 -27.45
CA GLY A 378 -15.90 -5.45 -26.42
C GLY A 378 -16.12 -6.96 -26.56
N ARG A 379 -16.27 -7.47 -27.79
CA ARG A 379 -16.34 -8.91 -28.06
C ARG A 379 -14.94 -9.50 -28.05
N ILE A 380 -14.76 -10.61 -27.34
CA ILE A 380 -13.50 -11.38 -27.40
C ILE A 380 -13.39 -12.01 -28.80
N LYS A 381 -12.38 -11.58 -29.53
CA LYS A 381 -12.06 -12.04 -30.88
C LYS A 381 -11.18 -13.28 -30.84
N ARG A 382 -10.23 -13.34 -29.91
CA ARG A 382 -9.30 -14.47 -29.69
C ARG A 382 -8.65 -14.39 -28.30
N VAL A 383 -8.51 -15.54 -27.64
CA VAL A 383 -7.73 -15.69 -26.40
C VAL A 383 -6.46 -16.49 -26.69
N SER A 384 -5.31 -16.01 -26.21
CA SER A 384 -4.04 -16.75 -26.26
C SER A 384 -3.54 -16.98 -24.83
N VAL A 385 -3.35 -18.26 -24.46
CA VAL A 385 -3.00 -18.67 -23.09
C VAL A 385 -1.69 -19.43 -23.08
N ALA A 386 -0.74 -18.96 -22.27
CA ALA A 386 0.48 -19.68 -21.92
C ALA A 386 0.48 -19.97 -20.41
N VAL A 387 0.56 -21.24 -20.03
CA VAL A 387 0.68 -21.64 -18.61
C VAL A 387 2.03 -22.29 -18.39
N LEU A 388 2.87 -21.65 -17.57
CA LEU A 388 4.10 -22.24 -17.08
C LEU A 388 3.85 -22.86 -15.70
N LEU A 389 4.28 -24.11 -15.53
CA LEU A 389 4.17 -24.89 -14.31
C LEU A 389 5.57 -25.18 -13.78
N ASP A 390 5.73 -25.12 -12.46
CA ASP A 390 6.91 -25.64 -11.77
C ASP A 390 6.80 -27.16 -11.60
N ASN A 391 7.91 -27.81 -11.27
CA ASN A 391 7.90 -29.19 -10.78
C ASN A 391 7.07 -29.28 -9.49
N VAL A 392 6.59 -30.48 -9.14
CA VAL A 392 5.77 -30.71 -7.92
C VAL A 392 6.50 -31.61 -6.92
N PRO A 393 6.39 -31.33 -5.60
CA PRO A 393 7.10 -32.10 -4.58
C PRO A 393 6.36 -33.40 -4.31
N ARG A 394 6.86 -34.52 -4.83
CA ARG A 394 6.29 -35.85 -4.59
C ARG A 394 7.11 -36.61 -3.55
N PRO A 395 6.50 -37.45 -2.70
CA PRO A 395 7.24 -38.31 -1.77
C PRO A 395 8.05 -39.34 -2.55
N GLY A 396 9.37 -39.16 -2.62
CA GLY A 396 10.27 -40.14 -3.22
C GLY A 396 10.40 -41.41 -2.38
N ALA A 397 11.06 -42.43 -2.94
CA ALA A 397 11.18 -43.79 -2.38
C ALA A 397 11.88 -43.93 -0.99
N LYS A 398 12.14 -42.81 -0.29
CA LYS A 398 12.68 -42.75 1.09
C LYS A 398 12.01 -41.66 1.94
N GLY A 399 10.77 -41.25 1.62
CA GLY A 399 10.00 -40.26 2.39
C GLY A 399 10.49 -38.80 2.29
N LYS A 400 11.59 -38.54 1.59
CA LYS A 400 12.00 -37.18 1.22
C LYS A 400 11.14 -36.69 0.06
N MET A 401 10.64 -35.46 0.14
CA MET A 401 10.05 -34.78 -1.01
C MET A 401 11.11 -34.56 -2.08
N VAL A 402 10.80 -34.94 -3.31
CA VAL A 402 11.62 -34.68 -4.50
C VAL A 402 10.76 -33.91 -5.48
N GLU A 403 11.27 -32.78 -5.97
CA GLU A 403 10.62 -31.99 -7.03
C GLU A 403 10.65 -32.83 -8.33
N GLN A 404 9.50 -33.35 -8.74
CA GLN A 404 9.36 -34.22 -9.91
C GLN A 404 8.59 -33.48 -11.03
N PRO A 405 9.03 -33.57 -12.30
CA PRO A 405 8.26 -33.03 -13.42
C PRO A 405 6.92 -33.74 -13.58
N LEU A 406 5.93 -32.98 -14.03
CA LEU A 406 4.62 -33.50 -14.38
C LEU A 406 4.73 -34.43 -15.59
N THR A 407 3.96 -35.51 -15.57
CA THR A 407 3.87 -36.46 -16.69
C THR A 407 3.05 -35.86 -17.83
N ALA A 408 3.27 -36.34 -19.07
CA ALA A 408 2.53 -35.88 -20.24
C ALA A 408 0.99 -36.00 -20.07
N ALA A 409 0.52 -37.07 -19.42
CA ALA A 409 -0.91 -37.26 -19.14
C ALA A 409 -1.48 -36.24 -18.13
N GLU A 410 -0.69 -35.79 -17.14
CA GLU A 410 -1.07 -34.72 -16.23
C GLU A 410 -1.11 -33.37 -16.97
N LEU A 411 -0.15 -33.11 -17.86
CA LEU A 411 -0.12 -31.89 -18.69
C LEU A 411 -1.33 -31.80 -19.64
N THR A 412 -1.69 -32.87 -20.35
CA THR A 412 -2.91 -32.89 -21.20
C THR A 412 -4.19 -32.70 -20.37
N ARG A 413 -4.24 -33.23 -19.14
CA ARG A 413 -5.38 -33.01 -18.23
C ARG A 413 -5.47 -31.54 -17.78
N ILE A 414 -4.33 -30.91 -17.46
CA ILE A 414 -4.27 -29.49 -17.10
C ILE A 414 -4.64 -28.61 -18.30
N GLU A 415 -4.15 -28.92 -19.50
CA GLU A 415 -4.54 -28.23 -20.74
C GLU A 415 -6.06 -28.26 -20.96
N GLY A 416 -6.71 -29.41 -20.72
CA GLY A 416 -8.16 -29.55 -20.75
C GLY A 416 -8.88 -28.68 -19.71
N LEU A 417 -8.38 -28.62 -18.47
CA LEU A 417 -8.91 -27.76 -17.41
C LEU A 417 -8.76 -26.27 -17.74
N VAL A 418 -7.61 -25.86 -18.27
CA VAL A 418 -7.33 -24.47 -18.70
C VAL A 418 -8.27 -24.07 -19.85
N LYS A 419 -8.45 -24.95 -20.85
CA LYS A 419 -9.41 -24.73 -21.95
C LYS A 419 -10.84 -24.52 -21.45
N GLN A 420 -11.27 -25.30 -20.45
CA GLN A 420 -12.58 -25.11 -19.80
C GLN A 420 -12.66 -23.79 -19.01
N ALA A 421 -11.60 -23.41 -18.28
CA ALA A 421 -11.57 -22.22 -17.43
C ALA A 421 -11.67 -20.89 -18.21
N VAL A 422 -11.05 -20.82 -19.40
CA VAL A 422 -11.12 -19.62 -20.26
C VAL A 422 -12.33 -19.61 -21.20
N GLY A 423 -13.01 -20.74 -21.36
CA GLY A 423 -14.08 -20.91 -22.35
C GLY A 423 -13.56 -20.96 -23.78
N PHE A 424 -12.52 -21.79 -24.00
CA PHE A 424 -11.82 -21.97 -25.29
C PHE A 424 -12.76 -22.26 -26.45
N ASP A 425 -12.60 -21.53 -27.56
CA ASP A 425 -13.34 -21.72 -28.80
C ASP A 425 -12.40 -21.82 -30.00
N ALA A 426 -12.46 -22.96 -30.70
CA ALA A 426 -11.68 -23.20 -31.91
C ALA A 426 -12.15 -22.33 -33.10
N ALA A 427 -13.41 -21.89 -33.15
CA ALA A 427 -13.92 -20.99 -34.18
C ALA A 427 -13.45 -19.54 -34.00
N ARG A 428 -13.07 -19.13 -32.78
CA ARG A 428 -12.34 -17.87 -32.53
C ARG A 428 -10.86 -17.93 -32.91
N GLY A 429 -10.31 -19.13 -33.10
CA GLY A 429 -8.87 -19.33 -33.24
C GLY A 429 -8.11 -19.11 -31.92
N ASP A 430 -8.75 -19.42 -30.78
CA ASP A 430 -8.08 -19.41 -29.48
C ASP A 430 -6.89 -20.40 -29.45
N THR A 431 -5.89 -20.11 -28.62
CA THR A 431 -4.73 -21.01 -28.43
C THR A 431 -4.40 -21.19 -26.95
N VAL A 432 -4.02 -22.41 -26.57
CA VAL A 432 -3.59 -22.76 -25.21
C VAL A 432 -2.33 -23.60 -25.29
N SER A 433 -1.29 -23.19 -24.58
CA SER A 433 -0.01 -23.90 -24.45
C SER A 433 0.33 -24.07 -22.97
N VAL A 434 0.62 -25.30 -22.56
CA VAL A 434 1.02 -25.63 -21.18
C VAL A 434 2.44 -26.20 -21.21
N MET A 435 3.34 -25.65 -20.41
CA MET A 435 4.75 -26.04 -20.32
C MET A 435 5.14 -26.27 -18.86
N ASN A 436 6.02 -27.25 -18.61
CA ASN A 436 6.62 -27.49 -17.29
C ASN A 436 8.11 -27.14 -17.33
N ALA A 437 8.56 -26.27 -16.41
CA ALA A 437 9.96 -25.90 -16.26
C ALA A 437 10.24 -25.54 -14.79
N PRO A 438 11.40 -25.92 -14.21
CA PRO A 438 11.74 -25.61 -12.82
C PRO A 438 11.83 -24.09 -12.58
N PHE A 439 11.14 -23.58 -11.57
CA PHE A 439 11.19 -22.15 -11.23
C PHE A 439 12.46 -21.83 -10.44
N VAL A 440 13.15 -20.74 -10.82
CA VAL A 440 14.24 -20.18 -10.02
C VAL A 440 13.62 -19.49 -8.81
N ARG A 441 13.77 -20.10 -7.63
CA ARG A 441 13.44 -19.45 -6.36
C ARG A 441 14.70 -18.77 -5.85
N GLU A 442 14.69 -17.44 -5.79
CA GLU A 442 15.62 -16.76 -4.90
C GLU A 442 15.37 -17.27 -3.48
N ALA A 443 16.37 -17.92 -2.91
CA ALA A 443 16.32 -18.30 -1.51
C ALA A 443 16.41 -17.00 -0.71
N VAL A 444 15.26 -16.48 -0.29
CA VAL A 444 15.18 -15.46 0.77
C VAL A 444 16.04 -15.97 1.91
N ALA A 445 17.20 -15.34 2.11
CA ALA A 445 18.15 -15.74 3.12
C ALA A 445 17.43 -15.60 4.46
N GLY A 446 17.06 -16.74 5.05
CA GLY A 446 16.22 -16.76 6.25
C GLY A 446 16.89 -15.92 7.32
N GLU A 447 16.22 -14.85 7.75
CA GLU A 447 16.80 -13.91 8.70
C GLU A 447 17.33 -14.68 9.92
N GLU A 448 18.66 -14.61 10.14
CA GLU A 448 19.25 -15.18 11.35
C GLU A 448 18.64 -14.45 12.55
N GLY A 449 17.67 -15.10 13.20
CA GLY A 449 16.92 -14.49 14.29
C GLY A 449 17.85 -13.87 15.34
N PRO A 450 17.46 -12.71 15.93
CA PRO A 450 18.35 -11.85 16.70
C PRO A 450 19.12 -12.65 17.74
N LYS A 451 20.44 -12.44 17.77
CA LYS A 451 21.37 -13.33 18.45
C LYS A 451 21.11 -13.25 19.95
N TRP A 452 21.16 -14.37 20.66
CA TRP A 452 20.67 -14.49 22.04
C TRP A 452 21.24 -13.48 23.05
N TRP A 453 22.37 -12.83 22.74
CA TRP A 453 23.00 -11.76 23.54
C TRP A 453 22.43 -10.35 23.28
N GLU A 454 21.60 -10.19 22.25
CA GLU A 454 20.87 -8.98 21.89
C GLU A 454 19.49 -8.89 22.59
N ASP A 455 19.01 -9.97 23.21
CA ASP A 455 17.77 -9.97 24.02
C ASP A 455 17.91 -9.00 25.23
N PRO A 456 17.04 -7.97 25.36
CA PRO A 456 17.05 -7.03 26.48
C PRO A 456 16.99 -7.69 27.87
N ARG A 457 16.44 -8.91 27.98
CA ARG A 457 16.41 -9.70 29.22
C ARG A 457 17.81 -10.09 29.68
N VAL A 458 18.69 -10.47 28.76
CA VAL A 458 20.09 -10.84 29.06
C VAL A 458 20.87 -9.61 29.51
N GLN A 459 20.69 -8.47 28.83
CA GLN A 459 21.35 -7.22 29.20
C GLN A 459 20.91 -6.70 30.58
N ASN A 460 19.63 -6.78 30.92
CA ASN A 460 19.14 -6.38 32.24
C ASN A 460 19.58 -7.36 33.34
N GLY A 461 19.62 -8.67 33.06
CA GLY A 461 20.21 -9.66 33.96
C GLY A 461 21.70 -9.38 34.26
N LEU A 462 22.48 -9.04 33.23
CA LEU A 462 23.89 -8.68 33.37
C LEU A 462 24.10 -7.42 34.21
N ARG A 463 23.28 -6.37 34.00
CA ARG A 463 23.30 -5.15 34.84
C ARG A 463 23.01 -5.44 36.31
N LEU A 464 22.04 -6.32 36.59
CA LEU A 464 21.71 -6.75 37.97
C LEU A 464 22.89 -7.50 38.61
N LEU A 465 23.56 -8.37 37.84
CA LEU A 465 24.74 -9.13 38.28
C LEU A 465 25.91 -8.19 38.61
N VAL A 466 26.19 -7.19 37.76
CA VAL A 466 27.20 -6.16 38.02
C VAL A 466 26.86 -5.36 39.29
N GLY A 467 25.60 -4.97 39.49
CA GLY A 467 25.15 -4.32 40.72
C GLY A 467 25.40 -5.16 41.98
N ALA A 468 25.07 -6.46 41.93
CA ALA A 468 25.35 -7.39 43.02
C ALA A 468 26.85 -7.54 43.31
N VAL A 469 27.69 -7.59 42.27
CA VAL A 469 29.16 -7.62 42.41
C VAL A 469 29.70 -6.35 43.05
N VAL A 470 29.19 -5.16 42.71
CA VAL A 470 29.59 -3.90 43.34
C VAL A 470 29.21 -3.85 44.83
N VAL A 471 28.01 -4.32 45.20
CA VAL A 471 27.60 -4.43 46.61
C VAL A 471 28.49 -5.42 47.38
N LEU A 472 28.82 -6.57 46.76
CA LEU A 472 29.71 -7.57 47.36
C LEU A 472 31.15 -7.04 47.49
N ALA A 473 31.63 -6.26 46.51
CA ALA A 473 32.92 -5.58 46.55
C ALA A 473 32.98 -4.49 47.65
N LEU A 474 31.91 -3.72 47.87
CA LEU A 474 31.79 -2.81 49.02
C LEU A 474 31.86 -3.57 50.35
N LEU A 475 31.15 -4.70 50.45
CA LEU A 475 31.13 -5.53 51.67
C LEU A 475 32.53 -6.08 51.99
N PHE A 476 33.21 -6.67 51.01
CA PHE A 476 34.58 -7.17 51.18
C PHE A 476 35.64 -6.06 51.25
N GLY A 477 35.40 -4.90 50.65
CA GLY A 477 36.34 -3.78 50.56
C GLY A 477 36.31 -2.83 51.75
N VAL A 478 35.16 -2.66 52.44
CA VAL A 478 35.01 -1.71 53.55
C VAL A 478 34.89 -2.44 54.90
N VAL A 479 34.09 -3.51 54.99
CA VAL A 479 33.87 -4.23 56.27
C VAL A 479 35.11 -5.04 56.67
N ARG A 480 35.86 -5.58 55.69
CA ARG A 480 37.03 -6.43 55.95
C ARG A 480 38.27 -5.68 56.48
N PRO A 481 38.67 -4.49 55.97
CA PRO A 481 39.77 -3.74 56.57
C PRO A 481 39.40 -3.08 57.90
N THR A 482 38.16 -2.61 58.08
CA THR A 482 37.72 -2.04 59.37
C THR A 482 37.70 -3.09 60.48
N LEU A 483 37.30 -4.34 60.18
CA LEU A 483 37.50 -5.48 61.08
C LEU A 483 38.98 -5.71 61.41
N ARG A 484 39.89 -5.66 60.42
CA ARG A 484 41.34 -5.86 60.64
C ARG A 484 41.96 -4.77 61.53
N GLN A 485 41.59 -3.50 61.34
CA GLN A 485 42.05 -2.38 62.16
C GLN A 485 41.60 -2.48 63.62
N LEU A 486 40.52 -3.23 63.90
CA LEU A 486 40.01 -3.49 65.26
C LEU A 486 40.53 -4.80 65.89
N THR A 487 41.31 -5.61 65.17
CA THR A 487 41.91 -6.87 65.65
C THR A 487 43.44 -6.83 65.77
N GLY A 488 44.03 -5.64 65.93
CA GLY A 488 45.47 -5.49 66.15
C GLY A 488 45.92 -6.15 67.46
N VAL A 489 46.69 -7.23 67.37
CA VAL A 489 47.29 -7.92 68.53
C VAL A 489 48.62 -7.24 68.88
N THR A 490 48.71 -6.70 70.09
CA THR A 490 49.97 -6.27 70.70
C THR A 490 50.78 -7.49 71.14
N ALA A 491 51.94 -7.69 70.54
CA ALA A 491 52.88 -8.76 70.90
C ALA A 491 54.02 -8.21 71.78
N VAL A 492 53.87 -8.31 73.10
CA VAL A 492 54.93 -7.97 74.08
C VAL A 492 54.90 -8.98 75.23
N LYS A 493 55.99 -9.75 75.37
CA LYS A 493 56.50 -10.52 76.54
C LYS A 493 57.49 -11.57 76.00
N ASP A 494 58.56 -11.98 76.68
CA ASP A 494 59.17 -11.55 77.95
C ASP A 494 60.71 -11.65 77.81
N LYS A 495 61.48 -11.02 78.72
CA LYS A 495 62.95 -11.14 78.74
C LYS A 495 63.50 -11.15 80.16
N GLN A 496 63.89 -12.33 80.66
CA GLN A 496 64.74 -12.60 81.85
C GLN A 496 65.03 -14.13 81.89
N ALA A 497 66.18 -14.65 82.30
CA ALA A 497 67.48 -14.03 82.58
C ALA A 497 68.63 -15.06 82.52
N LYS A 498 69.83 -14.62 82.12
CA LYS A 498 71.13 -15.10 82.64
C LYS A 498 72.22 -14.06 82.31
N ALA A 499 73.32 -14.06 83.06
CA ALA A 499 74.29 -12.96 83.11
C ALA A 499 75.61 -13.27 82.37
N GLY A 500 76.40 -12.23 82.04
CA GLY A 500 77.78 -12.38 81.55
C GLY A 500 78.36 -11.16 80.80
N ASN A 501 78.86 -10.17 81.56
CA ASN A 501 79.88 -9.15 81.23
C ASN A 501 79.80 -8.16 80.03
N ASP A 502 80.25 -6.94 80.35
CA ASP A 502 81.04 -5.94 79.60
C ASP A 502 80.56 -5.28 78.29
N GLY A 503 80.89 -3.97 78.15
CA GLY A 503 81.07 -3.33 76.83
C GLY A 503 80.15 -2.16 76.44
N THR A 504 80.12 -1.07 77.20
CA THR A 504 79.64 0.26 76.73
C THR A 504 80.74 1.02 75.95
N PRO A 505 80.44 2.08 75.15
CA PRO A 505 79.14 2.55 74.61
C PRO A 505 79.13 3.05 73.12
N GLN A 506 77.91 3.34 72.63
CA GLN A 506 77.52 4.51 71.80
C GLN A 506 77.95 4.70 70.32
N SER A 507 77.13 5.57 69.69
CA SER A 507 77.32 6.33 68.44
C SER A 507 77.04 5.63 67.11
N ALA A 508 76.39 6.37 66.22
CA ALA A 508 76.25 6.09 64.80
C ALA A 508 76.96 7.19 64.01
N ASP A 509 77.27 6.95 62.73
CA ASP A 509 77.22 8.03 61.74
C ASP A 509 76.97 7.52 60.31
N VAL A 510 76.73 8.48 59.41
CA VAL A 510 76.39 8.35 57.99
C VAL A 510 77.61 7.99 57.14
N ARG A 511 77.38 7.42 55.94
CA ARG A 511 78.36 7.49 54.84
C ARG A 511 77.68 7.67 53.48
N MET A 512 78.01 8.77 52.82
CA MET A 512 77.75 9.01 51.39
C MET A 512 78.90 8.44 50.54
N VAL A 513 78.69 8.31 49.23
CA VAL A 513 79.72 8.11 48.21
C VAL A 513 79.30 8.95 47.00
N ASP A 514 80.22 9.78 46.51
CA ASP A 514 80.04 10.76 45.44
C ASP A 514 80.98 10.47 44.25
N GLU A 515 80.71 11.11 43.09
CA GLU A 515 81.62 11.47 41.97
C GLU A 515 82.40 10.33 41.23
N ASP A 516 82.79 10.39 39.94
CA ASP A 516 82.37 11.11 38.70
C ASP A 516 82.96 10.28 37.50
N ASP A 517 82.96 10.58 36.20
CA ASP A 517 82.74 11.75 35.30
C ASP A 517 82.08 11.18 33.98
N ASP A 518 82.01 11.69 32.72
CA ASP A 518 82.50 12.84 31.91
C ASP A 518 81.54 12.94 30.67
N LEU A 519 81.83 13.84 29.72
CA LEU A 519 81.37 13.87 28.31
C LEU A 519 80.00 14.51 27.99
N MET A 520 79.97 15.82 28.20
CA MET A 520 79.28 16.83 27.38
C MET A 520 79.63 16.73 25.85
N PRO A 521 79.00 17.47 24.87
CA PRO A 521 78.41 18.81 25.03
C PRO A 521 77.18 19.25 24.16
N ARG A 522 76.41 20.23 24.71
CA ARG A 522 75.91 21.48 24.06
C ARG A 522 74.82 21.45 22.95
N LEU A 523 74.03 22.52 22.68
CA LEU A 523 73.94 23.92 23.20
C LEU A 523 72.48 24.48 23.07
N GLU A 524 72.22 25.64 23.72
CA GLU A 524 71.17 26.69 23.47
C GLU A 524 69.68 26.28 23.29
N GLU A 525 68.71 26.74 24.09
CA GLU A 525 68.24 28.12 24.44
C GLU A 525 67.37 28.80 23.35
N ASP A 526 66.07 29.04 23.67
CA ASP A 526 65.48 30.40 23.79
C ASP A 526 64.12 30.32 24.55
N THR A 527 63.36 31.42 24.62
CA THR A 527 62.66 31.85 25.85
C THR A 527 61.25 32.41 25.59
N ALA A 528 60.53 32.71 26.69
CA ALA A 528 59.40 33.65 26.80
C ALA A 528 58.00 33.17 26.30
N GLN A 529 56.87 33.61 26.88
CA GLN A 529 56.65 34.36 28.13
C GLN A 529 55.25 34.06 28.72
N ILE A 530 55.02 34.43 29.98
CA ILE A 530 53.75 34.23 30.70
C ILE A 530 52.89 35.49 30.63
N GLY A 531 51.59 35.33 30.35
CA GLY A 531 50.57 36.36 30.52
C GLY A 531 49.36 35.83 31.29
N GLN A 532 48.98 36.49 32.39
CA GLN A 532 47.75 36.22 33.14
C GLN A 532 46.65 37.18 32.70
N ASP A 533 45.38 36.76 32.66
CA ASP A 533 44.39 37.23 33.66
C ASP A 533 43.04 36.44 33.62
N LYS A 534 42.29 36.58 34.73
CA LYS A 534 40.83 36.39 34.95
C LYS A 534 40.15 35.01 34.93
N LYS A 535 39.23 34.90 35.89
CA LYS A 535 38.16 33.90 36.07
C LYS A 535 36.98 34.29 35.13
N THR A 536 36.00 33.45 34.77
CA THR A 536 35.15 32.53 35.57
C THR A 536 34.50 31.45 34.63
N PRO A 537 33.81 30.40 35.13
CA PRO A 537 33.58 29.16 34.36
C PRO A 537 32.32 29.15 33.47
N ILE A 538 32.40 28.44 32.33
CA ILE A 538 31.27 28.06 31.44
C ILE A 538 31.46 26.59 30.98
N ALA A 539 30.36 25.93 30.60
CA ALA A 539 30.24 24.50 30.33
C ALA A 539 30.99 23.96 29.08
N LEU A 540 31.19 22.63 29.04
CA LEU A 540 31.54 21.88 27.83
C LEU A 540 30.32 21.76 26.89
N PRO A 541 30.56 21.90 25.58
CA PRO A 541 29.94 21.02 24.59
C PRO A 541 30.96 20.48 23.55
N ASP A 542 30.43 19.81 22.52
CA ASP A 542 31.03 19.61 21.18
C ASP A 542 32.33 18.81 20.98
N ALA A 543 32.27 17.54 21.39
CA ALA A 543 33.06 16.46 20.77
C ALA A 543 32.72 16.20 19.27
N TYR A 544 31.77 16.94 18.68
CA TYR A 544 31.41 16.86 17.25
C TYR A 544 32.15 17.91 16.42
N GLU A 545 32.27 19.16 16.89
CA GLU A 545 33.05 20.19 16.19
C GLU A 545 34.52 19.81 16.09
N GLU A 546 35.10 19.18 17.12
CA GLU A 546 36.48 18.70 17.06
C GLU A 546 36.69 17.62 15.99
N ARG A 547 35.71 16.73 15.79
CA ARG A 547 35.73 15.75 14.69
C ARG A 547 35.60 16.42 13.32
N MET A 548 34.76 17.45 13.22
CA MET A 548 34.64 18.26 12.00
C MET A 548 35.91 19.07 11.70
N ARG A 549 36.63 19.53 12.74
CA ARG A 549 37.92 20.22 12.63
C ARG A 549 38.99 19.28 12.10
N VAL A 550 39.19 18.13 12.75
CA VAL A 550 40.13 17.08 12.31
C VAL A 550 39.79 16.56 10.91
N ALA A 551 38.51 16.40 10.57
CA ALA A 551 38.10 15.99 9.22
C ALA A 551 38.46 17.05 8.15
N ARG A 552 38.20 18.34 8.40
CA ARG A 552 38.60 19.43 7.49
C ARG A 552 40.12 19.52 7.34
N GLU A 553 40.86 19.32 8.43
CA GLU A 553 42.32 19.36 8.44
C GLU A 553 42.93 18.18 7.67
N ALA A 554 42.40 16.96 7.84
CA ALA A 554 42.77 15.79 7.05
C ALA A 554 42.46 15.95 5.55
N VAL A 555 41.30 16.52 5.20
CA VAL A 555 40.94 16.86 3.80
C VAL A 555 41.91 17.89 3.19
N LYS A 556 42.41 18.83 4.02
CA LYS A 556 43.38 19.86 3.60
C LYS A 556 44.80 19.31 3.46
N ALA A 557 45.16 18.29 4.24
CA ALA A 557 46.47 17.66 4.23
C ALA A 557 46.65 16.59 3.13
N ASP A 558 45.64 15.75 2.88
CA ASP A 558 45.75 14.62 1.92
C ASP A 558 44.50 14.44 1.05
N SER A 559 44.14 15.52 0.33
CA SER A 559 43.01 15.57 -0.60
C SER A 559 43.04 14.47 -1.68
N LYS A 560 44.23 13.97 -2.04
CA LYS A 560 44.41 12.85 -2.97
C LYS A 560 43.78 11.54 -2.46
N ARG A 561 43.97 11.19 -1.18
CA ARG A 561 43.33 9.99 -0.61
C ARG A 561 41.83 10.12 -0.54
N VAL A 562 41.31 11.29 -0.17
CA VAL A 562 39.86 11.53 -0.07
C VAL A 562 39.19 11.37 -1.45
N ALA A 563 39.77 11.95 -2.49
CA ALA A 563 39.31 11.76 -3.87
C ALA A 563 39.34 10.28 -4.31
N GLN A 564 40.33 9.50 -3.84
CA GLN A 564 40.45 8.08 -4.16
C GLN A 564 39.39 7.22 -3.44
N VAL A 565 38.99 7.57 -2.21
CA VAL A 565 37.88 6.91 -1.50
C VAL A 565 36.53 7.26 -2.13
N VAL A 566 36.28 8.53 -2.44
CA VAL A 566 35.04 8.96 -3.14
C VAL A 566 34.93 8.30 -4.51
N LYS A 567 36.04 8.19 -5.27
CA LYS A 567 36.08 7.42 -6.52
C LYS A 567 35.77 5.94 -6.31
N GLY A 568 36.18 5.36 -5.18
CA GLY A 568 35.83 3.99 -4.79
C GLY A 568 34.33 3.81 -4.56
N TRP A 569 33.68 4.75 -3.86
CA TRP A 569 32.24 4.70 -3.60
C TRP A 569 31.40 4.90 -4.88
N VAL A 570 31.75 5.88 -5.71
CA VAL A 570 31.10 6.11 -7.03
C VAL A 570 31.29 4.91 -7.97
N ALA A 571 32.41 4.18 -7.86
CA ALA A 571 32.64 2.93 -8.59
C ALA A 571 32.03 1.68 -7.92
N SER A 572 31.17 1.86 -6.91
CA SER A 572 30.35 0.80 -6.30
C SER A 572 28.84 1.08 -6.38
N GLU A 573 28.44 2.21 -6.98
CA GLU A 573 27.04 2.57 -7.29
C GLU A 573 26.78 2.59 -8.83
N ALA A 574 27.65 1.95 -9.61
CA ALA A 574 27.60 1.81 -11.07
C ALA A 574 28.08 0.42 -11.52
#